data_AF-A0A7K4D3Z9-F1
#
_entry.id   AF-A0A7K4D3Z9-F1
#
_cell.length_a   1.000
_cell.length_b   1.000
_cell.length_c   1.000
_cell.angle_alpha   90.00
_cell.angle_beta   90.00
_cell.angle_gamma   90.00
#
_symmetry.space_group_name_H-M   'P 1'
#
loop_
_entity.id
_entity.type
_entity.pdbx_description
1 polymer ?
#
loop_
_entity_poly.entity_id
_entity_poly.type
_entity_poly.pdbx_seq_one_letter_code
_entity_poly.pdbx_strand_id
1 'polypeptide(L)'
;MSIPLERLDMGGCVYCIRMLCRVWGITLMLFLMAAINLNFILGTATAGTENGEFCPTCPDWTDLDGWLVKKDAYEKAQINSMQHNGQANSSTSMASIQTKELAKGYPSQELLTYAAASRDKMVVLDVRTPQDYKSGHIPGARSLYWKGLQTDGRLDPGVAERELRRAGVNNSDRLLIYGESDEGPAFVFWALNYLGQMNVSLLDGGIDAAWSAGILPDRTDASAPSSNYSKHTVPWLLVTPANLDSFLAVADVQILDARDFADFGMNRLTNASIPLTAENLYDDSKIRDAATLEDLLNRRGLDKKGIQLVYGTPQAYSLFYVLRLMGYNATLLEGDWWQETKWAVRNVR
;
A
#
# COMPACT_ATOMS: atom_id res chain seq x y z
N MET A 1 10.39 -22.28 -96.36
CA MET A 1 9.69 -21.31 -97.23
C MET A 1 9.03 -20.32 -96.29
N SER A 2 9.65 -19.15 -96.17
CA SER A 2 9.33 -18.12 -95.17
C SER A 2 8.24 -17.20 -95.71
N ILE A 3 7.23 -16.90 -94.91
CA ILE A 3 6.25 -15.83 -95.19
C ILE A 3 6.14 -14.97 -93.91
N PRO A 4 6.23 -13.63 -94.01
CA PRO A 4 6.45 -12.74 -92.87
C PRO A 4 5.15 -12.22 -92.21
N LEU A 5 5.32 -11.73 -90.98
CA LEU A 5 4.35 -10.97 -90.18
C LEU A 5 4.15 -9.55 -90.73
N GLU A 6 2.91 -9.19 -91.04
CA GLU A 6 2.48 -7.80 -91.21
C GLU A 6 1.84 -7.28 -89.91
N ARG A 7 2.33 -6.12 -89.46
CA ARG A 7 1.77 -5.31 -88.37
C ARG A 7 0.49 -4.63 -88.84
N LEU A 8 -0.56 -4.71 -88.03
CA LEU A 8 -1.59 -3.68 -87.98
C LEU A 8 -1.56 -3.01 -86.60
N ASP A 9 -1.21 -1.74 -86.65
CA ASP A 9 -1.22 -0.76 -85.57
C ASP A 9 -2.67 -0.30 -85.35
N MET A 10 -3.17 -0.45 -84.12
CA MET A 10 -4.33 0.29 -83.63
C MET A 10 -3.98 0.91 -82.26
N GLY A 11 -3.06 1.88 -82.31
CA GLY A 11 -2.96 2.92 -81.30
C GLY A 11 -4.27 3.72 -81.24
N GLY A 12 -5.02 3.56 -80.16
CA GLY A 12 -6.22 4.37 -79.96
C GLY A 12 -7.18 3.96 -78.85
N CYS A 13 -6.78 3.20 -77.82
CA CYS A 13 -7.76 2.87 -76.76
C CYS A 13 -7.16 2.47 -75.40
N VAL A 14 -6.05 3.07 -74.97
CA VAL A 14 -5.48 2.79 -73.63
C VAL A 14 -5.31 4.05 -72.77
N TYR A 15 -5.31 5.24 -73.37
CA TYR A 15 -5.14 6.48 -72.62
C TYR A 15 -6.41 6.98 -71.93
N CYS A 16 -7.59 6.64 -72.46
CA CYS A 16 -8.87 7.13 -71.91
C CYS A 16 -9.28 6.40 -70.61
N ILE A 17 -8.96 5.10 -70.49
CA ILE A 17 -9.35 4.28 -69.32
C ILE A 17 -8.47 4.58 -68.09
N ARG A 18 -7.18 4.93 -68.28
CA ARG A 18 -6.30 5.30 -67.17
C ARG A 18 -6.59 6.68 -66.58
N MET A 19 -7.19 7.59 -67.35
CA MET A 19 -7.54 8.93 -66.87
C MET A 19 -8.84 8.92 -66.06
N LEU A 20 -9.84 8.13 -66.47
CA LEU A 20 -11.12 7.99 -65.76
C LEU A 20 -10.97 7.33 -64.37
N CYS A 21 -10.08 6.34 -64.22
CA CYS A 21 -9.83 5.69 -62.92
C CYS A 21 -9.09 6.61 -61.92
N ARG A 22 -8.23 7.52 -62.41
CA ARG A 22 -7.52 8.49 -61.55
C ARG A 22 -8.42 9.61 -61.05
N VAL A 23 -9.37 10.06 -61.88
CA VAL A 23 -10.31 11.13 -61.50
C VAL A 23 -11.32 10.64 -60.45
N TRP A 24 -11.76 9.38 -60.54
CA TRP A 24 -12.65 8.76 -59.53
C TRP A 24 -11.95 8.46 -58.21
N GLY A 25 -10.68 8.06 -58.23
CA GLY A 25 -9.90 7.83 -56.99
C GLY A 25 -9.62 9.11 -56.20
N ILE A 26 -9.32 10.22 -56.89
CA ILE A 26 -9.02 11.51 -56.24
C ILE A 26 -10.30 12.15 -55.68
N THR A 27 -11.44 12.02 -56.35
CA THR A 27 -12.73 12.52 -55.84
C THR A 27 -13.23 11.75 -54.63
N LEU A 28 -13.06 10.42 -54.60
CA LEU A 28 -13.40 9.60 -53.42
C LEU A 28 -12.51 9.94 -52.21
N MET A 29 -11.21 10.19 -52.44
CA MET A 29 -10.26 10.51 -51.38
C MET A 29 -10.46 11.93 -50.82
N LEU A 30 -10.82 12.90 -51.67
CA LEU A 30 -11.21 14.25 -51.23
C LEU A 30 -12.54 14.27 -50.46
N PHE A 31 -13.51 13.42 -50.83
CA PHE A 31 -14.75 13.26 -50.05
C PHE A 31 -14.51 12.61 -48.69
N LEU A 32 -13.62 11.61 -48.60
CA LEU A 32 -13.24 11.00 -47.33
C LEU A 32 -12.49 11.98 -46.42
N MET A 33 -11.57 12.79 -46.97
CA MET A 33 -10.88 13.82 -46.19
C MET A 33 -11.82 14.96 -45.77
N ALA A 34 -12.82 15.33 -46.59
CA ALA A 34 -13.83 16.30 -46.18
C ALA A 34 -14.75 15.75 -45.07
N ALA A 35 -15.11 14.47 -45.11
CA ALA A 35 -15.92 13.82 -44.06
C ALA A 35 -15.16 13.62 -42.74
N ILE A 36 -13.83 13.44 -42.79
CA ILE A 36 -12.97 13.37 -41.60
C ILE A 36 -12.74 14.77 -41.00
N ASN A 37 -12.61 15.81 -41.83
CA ASN A 37 -12.46 17.18 -41.34
C ASN A 37 -13.78 17.80 -40.83
N LEU A 38 -14.94 17.38 -41.34
CA LEU A 38 -16.24 17.82 -40.79
C LEU A 38 -16.52 17.21 -39.40
N ASN A 39 -15.96 16.03 -39.10
CA ASN A 39 -15.99 15.44 -37.75
C ASN A 39 -14.96 16.05 -36.79
N PHE A 40 -14.02 16.87 -37.28
CA PHE A 40 -12.99 17.51 -36.46
C PHE A 40 -13.33 18.96 -36.07
N ILE A 41 -14.40 19.55 -36.64
CA ILE A 41 -14.84 20.93 -36.36
C ILE A 41 -16.11 20.97 -35.49
N LEU A 42 -16.74 19.82 -35.18
CA LEU A 42 -17.83 19.69 -34.21
C LEU A 42 -17.50 18.63 -33.15
N GLY A 43 -16.37 18.84 -32.48
CA GLY A 43 -15.90 18.01 -31.38
C GLY A 43 -15.37 18.89 -30.24
N THR A 44 -16.04 19.99 -29.92
CA THR A 44 -15.90 20.57 -28.59
C THR A 44 -16.44 19.54 -27.63
N ALA A 45 -15.56 18.87 -26.90
CA ALA A 45 -15.94 18.07 -25.75
C ALA A 45 -16.61 19.02 -24.74
N THR A 46 -17.93 19.10 -24.80
CA THR A 46 -18.75 19.58 -23.69
C THR A 46 -18.70 18.47 -22.65
N ALA A 47 -17.69 18.53 -21.78
CA ALA A 47 -17.75 17.84 -20.50
C ALA A 47 -18.77 18.59 -19.64
N GLY A 48 -20.02 18.18 -19.75
CA GLY A 48 -21.14 18.75 -19.00
C GLY A 48 -22.38 17.98 -19.40
N THR A 49 -22.89 17.15 -18.49
CA THR A 49 -24.24 16.64 -18.59
C THR A 49 -25.17 17.84 -18.74
N GLU A 50 -26.08 17.77 -19.70
CA GLU A 50 -26.97 18.86 -20.15
C GLU A 50 -28.01 19.28 -19.07
N ASN A 51 -27.87 18.71 -17.88
CA ASN A 51 -28.77 18.84 -16.74
C ASN A 51 -28.18 19.78 -15.65
N GLY A 52 -26.90 20.17 -15.74
CA GLY A 52 -26.23 20.96 -14.69
C GLY A 52 -26.01 20.22 -13.36
N GLU A 53 -26.17 18.88 -13.35
CA GLU A 53 -25.95 18.04 -12.17
C GLU A 53 -24.46 17.73 -11.96
N PHE A 54 -24.00 17.83 -10.72
CA PHE A 54 -22.61 17.64 -10.33
C PHE A 54 -22.14 16.18 -10.53
N CYS A 55 -21.02 15.94 -11.24
CA CYS A 55 -20.41 14.62 -11.39
C CYS A 55 -19.30 14.36 -10.35
N PRO A 56 -19.48 13.43 -9.38
CA PRO A 56 -18.49 13.13 -8.34
C PRO A 56 -17.34 12.21 -8.81
N THR A 57 -17.46 11.61 -9.99
CA THR A 57 -16.46 10.69 -10.58
C THR A 57 -15.70 11.29 -11.77
N CYS A 58 -15.94 12.57 -12.08
CA CYS A 58 -15.35 13.26 -13.21
C CYS A 58 -14.56 14.49 -12.71
N PRO A 59 -13.26 14.37 -12.34
CA PRO A 59 -12.48 15.50 -11.86
C PRO A 59 -12.42 16.63 -12.89
N ASP A 60 -12.73 17.85 -12.45
CA ASP A 60 -12.46 19.05 -13.24
C ASP A 60 -10.99 19.42 -13.09
N TRP A 61 -10.18 19.09 -14.08
CA TRP A 61 -8.74 19.38 -14.08
C TRP A 61 -8.43 20.87 -14.30
N THR A 62 -9.42 21.69 -14.67
CA THR A 62 -9.26 23.14 -14.84
C THR A 62 -9.58 23.93 -13.58
N ASP A 63 -10.37 23.36 -12.67
CA ASP A 63 -10.70 23.90 -11.34
C ASP A 63 -10.82 22.76 -10.31
N LEU A 64 -9.68 22.13 -10.00
CA LEU A 64 -9.64 20.95 -9.14
C LEU A 64 -10.10 21.25 -7.72
N ASP A 65 -9.74 22.41 -7.18
CA ASP A 65 -10.12 22.84 -5.83
C ASP A 65 -11.64 23.10 -5.75
N GLY A 66 -12.21 23.78 -6.74
CA GLY A 66 -13.65 23.99 -6.83
C GLY A 66 -14.43 22.67 -7.01
N TRP A 67 -13.85 21.69 -7.71
CA TRP A 67 -14.44 20.36 -7.85
C TRP A 67 -14.41 19.55 -6.55
N LEU A 68 -13.30 19.56 -5.81
CA LEU A 68 -13.16 18.86 -4.52
C LEU A 68 -14.16 19.38 -3.48
N VAL A 69 -14.38 20.69 -3.42
CA VAL A 69 -15.38 21.31 -2.53
C VAL A 69 -16.79 20.84 -2.86
N LYS A 70 -17.15 20.77 -4.16
CA LYS A 70 -18.46 20.27 -4.59
C LYS A 70 -18.62 18.77 -4.32
N LYS A 71 -17.54 17.99 -4.42
CA LYS A 71 -17.52 16.56 -4.11
C LYS A 71 -17.83 16.29 -2.65
N ASP A 72 -17.16 16.98 -1.74
CA ASP A 72 -17.39 16.86 -0.30
C ASP A 72 -18.84 17.24 0.07
N ALA A 73 -19.39 18.30 -0.52
CA ALA A 73 -20.78 18.68 -0.31
C ALA A 73 -21.79 17.62 -0.83
N TYR A 74 -21.50 17.03 -2.00
CA TYR A 74 -22.32 15.96 -2.57
C TYR A 74 -22.30 14.70 -1.68
N GLU A 75 -21.14 14.27 -1.21
CA GLU A 75 -20.98 13.09 -0.34
C GLU A 75 -21.71 13.28 1.01
N LYS A 76 -21.61 14.47 1.61
CA LYS A 76 -22.37 14.83 2.83
C LYS A 76 -23.89 14.79 2.61
N ALA A 77 -24.38 15.25 1.46
CA ALA A 77 -25.80 15.20 1.13
C ALA A 77 -26.30 13.75 0.94
N GLN A 78 -25.49 12.87 0.35
CA GLN A 78 -25.82 11.44 0.23
C GLN A 78 -25.94 10.78 1.61
N ILE A 79 -25.02 11.06 2.53
CA ILE A 79 -25.04 10.53 3.90
C ILE A 79 -26.31 10.97 4.65
N ASN A 80 -26.69 12.24 4.55
CA ASN A 80 -27.90 12.76 5.19
C ASN A 80 -29.20 12.20 4.57
N SER A 81 -29.20 11.89 3.26
CA SER A 81 -30.35 11.28 2.59
C SER A 81 -30.58 9.81 2.99
N MET A 82 -29.52 9.09 3.39
CA MET A 82 -29.61 7.71 3.88
C MET A 82 -30.10 7.62 5.32
N GLN A 83 -29.96 8.67 6.13
CA GLN A 83 -30.44 8.68 7.52
C GLN A 83 -31.94 8.98 7.65
N HIS A 84 -32.58 9.54 6.63
CA HIS A 84 -33.99 9.96 6.70
C HIS A 84 -35.02 8.94 6.17
N ASN A 85 -34.59 7.77 5.67
CA ASN A 85 -35.49 6.82 5.00
C ASN A 85 -35.47 5.40 5.61
N GLY A 86 -35.66 5.31 6.92
CA GLY A 86 -35.52 4.05 7.68
C GLY A 86 -36.60 3.79 8.73
N GLN A 87 -37.88 3.91 8.39
CA GLN A 87 -38.98 3.33 9.18
C GLN A 87 -40.07 2.74 8.26
N ALA A 88 -40.01 1.42 8.00
CA ALA A 88 -41.17 0.51 7.92
C ALA A 88 -40.78 -0.92 7.45
N ASN A 89 -40.87 -1.86 8.39
CA ASN A 89 -41.26 -3.28 8.32
C ASN A 89 -40.95 -4.22 7.13
N SER A 90 -40.29 -5.32 7.53
CA SER A 90 -40.52 -6.74 7.21
C SER A 90 -40.39 -7.23 5.76
N SER A 91 -39.21 -7.76 5.45
CA SER A 91 -39.08 -8.98 4.65
C SER A 91 -37.83 -9.74 5.10
N THR A 92 -38.07 -10.61 6.09
CA THR A 92 -37.16 -11.58 6.67
C THR A 92 -36.77 -12.64 5.63
N SER A 93 -35.62 -12.51 4.96
CA SER A 93 -34.79 -13.66 4.50
C SER A 93 -33.51 -13.31 3.72
N MET A 94 -33.22 -12.04 3.40
CA MET A 94 -31.94 -11.69 2.72
C MET A 94 -30.95 -10.89 3.58
N ALA A 95 -31.41 -10.24 4.66
CA ALA A 95 -30.54 -9.48 5.57
C ALA A 95 -29.71 -10.37 6.51
N SER A 96 -30.08 -11.64 6.70
CA SER A 96 -29.36 -12.59 7.58
C SER A 96 -28.15 -13.25 6.92
N ILE A 97 -27.94 -13.03 5.61
CA ILE A 97 -26.76 -13.54 4.88
C ILE A 97 -25.68 -12.44 4.84
N GLN A 98 -26.06 -11.17 4.62
CA GLN A 98 -25.09 -10.06 4.59
C GLN A 98 -24.57 -9.61 5.97
N THR A 99 -25.30 -9.84 7.05
CA THR A 99 -24.83 -9.51 8.41
C THR A 99 -23.90 -10.58 9.02
N LYS A 100 -23.73 -11.73 8.35
CA LYS A 100 -22.88 -12.82 8.85
C LYS A 100 -21.45 -12.77 8.31
N GLU A 101 -21.20 -11.95 7.29
CA GLU A 101 -19.89 -11.82 6.63
C GLU A 101 -19.09 -10.58 7.12
N LEU A 102 -19.73 -9.71 7.91
CA LEU A 102 -19.16 -8.45 8.42
C LEU A 102 -18.65 -8.55 9.87
N ALA A 103 -17.91 -9.62 10.18
CA ALA A 103 -17.08 -9.72 11.40
C ALA A 103 -15.91 -10.68 11.19
N LYS A 104 -15.28 -10.64 10.00
CA LYS A 104 -14.05 -11.38 9.78
C LYS A 104 -12.94 -10.62 10.52
N GLY A 105 -12.44 -11.19 11.61
CA GLY A 105 -11.26 -10.66 12.32
C GLY A 105 -10.01 -10.72 11.44
N TYR A 106 -8.90 -10.16 11.94
CA TYR A 106 -7.64 -10.24 11.21
C TYR A 106 -7.20 -11.71 11.04
N PRO A 107 -6.71 -12.11 9.86
CA PRO A 107 -6.20 -13.46 9.62
C PRO A 107 -5.13 -13.92 10.63
N SER A 108 -4.28 -13.01 11.10
CA SER A 108 -3.26 -13.26 12.14
C SER A 108 -3.52 -12.41 13.38
N GLN A 109 -4.72 -12.57 13.96
CA GLN A 109 -5.20 -11.80 15.13
C GLN A 109 -4.23 -11.80 16.32
N GLU A 110 -3.42 -12.86 16.48
CA GLU A 110 -2.40 -12.98 17.51
C GLU A 110 -1.31 -11.90 17.46
N LEU A 111 -1.15 -11.21 16.33
CA LEU A 111 -0.19 -10.12 16.14
C LEU A 111 -0.72 -8.76 16.61
N LEU A 112 -1.99 -8.68 17.02
CA LEU A 112 -2.67 -7.45 17.46
C LEU A 112 -3.27 -7.62 18.86
N THR A 113 -2.92 -6.72 19.77
CA THR A 113 -3.49 -6.65 21.12
C THR A 113 -4.24 -5.34 21.31
N TYR A 114 -5.48 -5.41 21.77
CA TYR A 114 -6.28 -4.22 22.11
C TYR A 114 -6.00 -3.75 23.54
N ALA A 115 -6.19 -2.45 23.80
CA ALA A 115 -5.94 -1.87 25.12
C ALA A 115 -6.72 -2.52 26.28
N ALA A 116 -7.93 -3.02 26.03
CA ALA A 116 -8.75 -3.70 27.02
C ALA A 116 -8.36 -5.18 27.26
N ALA A 117 -7.47 -5.75 26.45
CA ALA A 117 -7.09 -7.15 26.56
C ALA A 117 -6.24 -7.42 27.81
N SER A 118 -6.36 -8.63 28.37
CA SER A 118 -5.44 -9.09 29.42
C SER A 118 -4.03 -9.19 28.86
N ARG A 119 -3.07 -8.76 29.68
CA ARG A 119 -1.62 -8.78 29.40
C ARG A 119 -0.91 -9.84 30.24
N ASP A 120 -1.67 -10.73 30.88
CA ASP A 120 -1.12 -11.75 31.76
C ASP A 120 -0.15 -12.66 31.00
N LYS A 121 1.02 -12.89 31.59
CA LYS A 121 2.11 -13.71 31.02
C LYS A 121 2.73 -13.13 29.75
N MET A 122 2.53 -11.83 29.47
CA MET A 122 3.24 -11.12 28.41
C MET A 122 4.38 -10.29 29.00
N VAL A 123 5.48 -10.19 28.28
CA VAL A 123 6.50 -9.16 28.54
C VAL A 123 6.12 -7.94 27.71
N VAL A 124 5.79 -6.85 28.41
CA VAL A 124 5.39 -5.60 27.78
C VAL A 124 6.64 -4.74 27.55
N LEU A 125 6.85 -4.29 26.32
CA LEU A 125 7.96 -3.45 25.91
C LEU A 125 7.44 -2.07 25.50
N ASP A 126 7.91 -1.05 26.22
CA ASP A 126 7.75 0.35 25.83
C ASP A 126 8.95 0.74 24.96
N VAL A 127 8.69 1.05 23.70
CA VAL A 127 9.76 1.36 22.74
C VAL A 127 9.98 2.85 22.51
N ARG A 128 9.27 3.72 23.24
CA ARG A 128 9.43 5.17 23.19
C ARG A 128 10.79 5.61 23.74
N THR A 129 11.05 6.91 23.73
CA THR A 129 12.29 7.43 24.29
C THR A 129 12.39 7.11 25.79
N PRO A 130 13.61 6.99 26.35
CA PRO A 130 13.78 6.79 27.78
C PRO A 130 13.15 7.91 28.63
N GLN A 131 12.99 9.10 28.07
CA GLN A 131 12.34 10.23 28.75
C GLN A 131 10.83 10.02 28.83
N ASP A 132 10.19 9.61 27.73
CA ASP A 132 8.74 9.37 27.69
C ASP A 132 8.36 8.19 28.59
N TYR A 133 9.17 7.12 28.56
CA TYR A 133 9.02 6.00 29.49
C TYR A 133 9.02 6.47 30.95
N LYS A 134 10.01 7.27 31.36
CA LYS A 134 10.11 7.80 32.74
C LYS A 134 8.99 8.75 33.12
N SER A 135 8.43 9.47 32.15
CA SER A 135 7.33 10.41 32.38
C SER A 135 6.02 9.69 32.74
N GLY A 136 5.83 8.48 32.22
CA GLY A 136 4.71 7.61 32.48
C GLY A 136 4.59 6.50 31.44
N HIS A 137 4.48 5.25 31.87
CA HIS A 137 4.39 4.07 31.00
C HIS A 137 3.29 3.10 31.49
N ILE A 138 2.96 2.09 30.68
CA ILE A 138 2.05 1.01 31.09
C ILE A 138 2.67 0.23 32.25
N PRO A 139 1.95 0.00 33.37
CA PRO A 139 2.49 -0.72 34.52
C PRO A 139 3.15 -2.06 34.15
N GLY A 140 4.37 -2.27 34.67
CA GLY A 140 5.17 -3.47 34.40
C GLY A 140 5.87 -3.51 33.03
N ALA A 141 5.70 -2.49 32.18
CA ALA A 141 6.42 -2.38 30.92
C ALA A 141 7.92 -2.14 31.14
N ARG A 142 8.75 -2.75 30.29
CA ARG A 142 10.20 -2.58 30.29
C ARG A 142 10.59 -1.63 29.16
N SER A 143 11.55 -0.74 29.42
CA SER A 143 12.04 0.19 28.40
C SER A 143 12.95 -0.53 27.40
N LEU A 144 12.67 -0.34 26.10
CA LEU A 144 13.50 -0.80 24.98
C LEU A 144 13.44 0.23 23.85
N TYR A 145 14.18 1.33 23.96
CA TYR A 145 14.13 2.40 22.97
C TYR A 145 14.47 1.89 21.56
N TRP A 146 13.57 2.07 20.61
CA TRP A 146 13.66 1.45 19.29
C TRP A 146 14.90 1.87 18.49
N LYS A 147 15.26 3.17 18.52
CA LYS A 147 16.50 3.66 17.87
C LYS A 147 17.77 3.12 18.54
N GLY A 148 17.66 2.68 19.80
CA GLY A 148 18.74 2.01 20.51
C GLY A 148 19.10 0.64 19.95
N LEU A 149 18.29 0.08 19.03
CA LEU A 149 18.57 -1.18 18.33
C LEU A 149 19.33 -0.96 17.00
N GLN A 150 19.61 0.29 16.64
CA GLN A 150 20.15 0.66 15.35
C GLN A 150 21.61 1.12 15.41
N THR A 151 22.32 0.92 14.30
CA THR A 151 23.59 1.56 13.97
C THR A 151 23.41 2.23 12.60
N ASP A 152 23.75 3.52 12.48
CA ASP A 152 23.58 4.32 11.25
C ASP A 152 22.15 4.26 10.65
N GLY A 153 21.14 4.26 11.52
CA GLY A 153 19.73 4.25 11.14
C GLY A 153 19.20 2.91 10.63
N ARG A 154 19.99 1.83 10.73
CA ARG A 154 19.62 0.47 10.33
C ARG A 154 19.69 -0.49 11.51
N LEU A 155 18.93 -1.57 11.49
CA LEU A 155 19.00 -2.59 12.53
C LEU A 155 20.43 -3.14 12.64
N ASP A 156 20.99 -3.11 13.85
CA ASP A 156 22.24 -3.81 14.19
C ASP A 156 21.89 -5.02 15.07
N PRO A 157 21.96 -6.26 14.55
CA PRO A 157 21.64 -7.46 15.31
C PRO A 157 22.50 -7.66 16.56
N GLY A 158 23.73 -7.14 16.60
CA GLY A 158 24.63 -7.20 17.76
C GLY A 158 24.17 -6.26 18.87
N VAL A 159 23.86 -5.03 18.50
CA VAL A 159 23.28 -4.03 19.41
C VAL A 159 21.92 -4.49 19.92
N ALA A 160 21.03 -4.92 19.03
CA ALA A 160 19.68 -5.36 19.40
C ALA A 160 19.69 -6.55 20.37
N GLU A 161 20.53 -7.57 20.14
CA GLU A 161 20.68 -8.70 21.06
C GLU A 161 21.10 -8.24 22.47
N ARG A 162 22.03 -7.28 22.57
CA ARG A 162 22.48 -6.75 23.86
C ARG A 162 21.39 -5.96 24.57
N GLU A 163 20.66 -5.10 23.87
CA GLU A 163 19.58 -4.33 24.48
C GLU A 163 18.39 -5.22 24.87
N LEU A 164 18.06 -6.26 24.11
CA LEU A 164 17.05 -7.25 24.49
C LEU A 164 17.45 -8.05 25.74
N ARG A 165 18.74 -8.40 25.87
CA ARG A 165 19.27 -8.99 27.12
C ARG A 165 19.07 -8.06 28.31
N ARG A 166 19.41 -6.78 28.16
CA ARG A 166 19.26 -5.76 29.21
C ARG A 166 17.80 -5.54 29.60
N ALA A 167 16.89 -5.59 28.63
CA ALA A 167 15.45 -5.56 28.88
C ALA A 167 14.89 -6.89 29.45
N GLY A 168 15.74 -7.90 29.70
CA GLY A 168 15.36 -9.18 30.30
C GLY A 168 14.44 -10.04 29.41
N VAL A 169 14.45 -9.82 28.09
CA VAL A 169 13.63 -10.57 27.12
C VAL A 169 14.23 -11.95 26.89
N ASN A 170 13.44 -13.01 26.91
CA ASN A 170 13.87 -14.38 26.57
C ASN A 170 13.25 -14.80 25.23
N ASN A 171 13.90 -15.74 24.53
CA ASN A 171 13.41 -16.23 23.23
C ASN A 171 12.02 -16.91 23.31
N SER A 172 11.61 -17.37 24.49
CA SER A 172 10.29 -17.98 24.73
C SER A 172 9.19 -16.97 25.09
N ASP A 173 9.54 -15.70 25.32
CA ASP A 173 8.60 -14.72 25.87
C ASP A 173 7.51 -14.36 24.84
N ARG A 174 6.31 -14.13 25.35
CA ARG A 174 5.21 -13.52 24.58
C ARG A 174 5.33 -12.02 24.69
N LEU A 175 5.66 -11.34 23.60
CA LEU A 175 5.95 -9.91 23.63
C LEU A 175 4.72 -9.08 23.22
N LEU A 176 4.44 -8.05 24.01
CA LEU A 176 3.56 -6.96 23.64
C LEU A 176 4.40 -5.70 23.48
N ILE A 177 4.43 -5.13 22.28
CA ILE A 177 5.16 -3.90 21.99
C ILE A 177 4.16 -2.76 21.90
N TYR A 178 4.50 -1.61 22.46
CA TYR A 178 3.78 -0.38 22.21
C TYR A 178 4.74 0.80 22.17
N GLY A 179 4.28 1.87 21.54
CA GLY A 179 4.94 3.16 21.53
C GLY A 179 3.95 4.26 21.21
N GLU A 180 4.43 5.31 20.56
CA GLU A 180 3.60 6.36 19.99
C GLU A 180 3.12 5.95 18.59
N SER A 181 2.47 6.88 17.88
CA SER A 181 2.03 6.70 16.49
C SER A 181 3.19 6.85 15.46
N ASP A 182 4.43 6.59 15.89
CA ASP A 182 5.63 6.62 15.04
C ASP A 182 5.95 5.24 14.44
N GLU A 183 7.05 5.16 13.68
CA GLU A 183 7.55 3.92 13.09
C GLU A 183 8.10 2.90 14.11
N GLY A 184 8.35 3.33 15.36
CA GLY A 184 9.10 2.58 16.36
C GLY A 184 8.52 1.20 16.68
N PRO A 185 7.23 1.09 17.03
CA PRO A 185 6.58 -0.20 17.31
C PRO A 185 6.68 -1.18 16.14
N ALA A 186 6.39 -0.70 14.92
CA ALA A 186 6.43 -1.54 13.72
C ALA A 186 7.86 -1.96 13.36
N PHE A 187 8.85 -1.07 13.55
CA PHE A 187 10.27 -1.40 13.41
C PHE A 187 10.68 -2.50 14.40
N VAL A 188 10.35 -2.37 15.68
CA VAL A 188 10.72 -3.36 16.70
C VAL A 188 10.02 -4.69 16.43
N PHE A 189 8.76 -4.68 15.96
CA PHE A 189 8.08 -5.89 15.49
C PHE A 189 8.86 -6.58 14.37
N TRP A 190 9.21 -5.87 13.30
CA TRP A 190 9.98 -6.42 12.19
C TRP A 190 11.35 -6.92 12.65
N ALA A 191 12.07 -6.13 13.45
CA ALA A 191 13.39 -6.47 13.96
C ALA A 191 13.36 -7.77 14.78
N LEU A 192 12.36 -7.93 15.65
CA LEU A 192 12.20 -9.16 16.43
C LEU A 192 11.89 -10.37 15.55
N ASN A 193 11.00 -10.23 14.56
CA ASN A 193 10.74 -11.29 13.58
C ASN A 193 12.02 -11.67 12.82
N TYR A 194 12.80 -10.67 12.37
CA TYR A 194 14.08 -10.89 11.71
C TYR A 194 15.11 -11.57 12.63
N LEU A 195 15.09 -11.30 13.93
CA LEU A 195 15.96 -11.94 14.93
C LEU A 195 15.42 -13.29 15.44
N GLY A 196 14.32 -13.80 14.86
CA GLY A 196 13.76 -15.12 15.14
C GLY A 196 12.73 -15.16 16.28
N GLN A 197 12.35 -13.99 16.82
CA GLN A 197 11.32 -13.86 17.85
C GLN A 197 9.94 -13.65 17.19
N MET A 198 9.15 -14.72 17.10
CA MET A 198 7.87 -14.71 16.37
C MET A 198 6.64 -14.45 17.26
N ASN A 199 6.73 -14.66 18.57
CA ASN A 199 5.61 -14.48 19.50
C ASN A 199 5.51 -13.02 19.94
N VAL A 200 5.12 -12.17 19.00
CA VAL A 200 5.15 -10.71 19.13
C VAL A 200 3.82 -10.14 18.66
N SER A 201 3.28 -9.21 19.43
CA SER A 201 2.09 -8.44 19.07
C SER A 201 2.30 -6.95 19.29
N LEU A 202 1.58 -6.11 18.54
CA LEU A 202 1.52 -4.66 18.79
C LEU A 202 0.25 -4.29 19.56
N LEU A 203 0.37 -3.27 20.40
CA LEU A 203 -0.78 -2.62 21.01
C LEU A 203 -1.45 -1.67 20.00
N ASP A 204 -2.69 -1.97 19.63
CA ASP A 204 -3.47 -1.14 18.70
C ASP A 204 -3.72 0.26 19.28
N GLY A 205 -3.38 1.30 18.51
CA GLY A 205 -3.44 2.70 18.97
C GLY A 205 -2.37 3.09 20.01
N GLY A 206 -1.41 2.21 20.28
CA GLY A 206 -0.25 2.50 21.12
C GLY A 206 -0.61 2.97 22.53
N ILE A 207 0.22 3.86 23.06
CA ILE A 207 0.08 4.36 24.42
C ILE A 207 -1.18 5.23 24.62
N ASP A 208 -1.61 5.97 23.59
CA ASP A 208 -2.84 6.78 23.64
C ASP A 208 -4.10 5.93 23.85
N ALA A 209 -4.15 4.77 23.18
CA ALA A 209 -5.24 3.82 23.39
C ALA A 209 -5.21 3.20 24.80
N ALA A 210 -4.02 2.97 25.37
CA ALA A 210 -3.90 2.48 26.75
C ALA A 210 -4.47 3.48 27.75
N TRP A 211 -4.08 4.75 27.66
CA TRP A 211 -4.60 5.80 28.54
C TRP A 211 -6.09 6.03 28.36
N SER A 212 -6.57 6.03 27.11
CA SER A 212 -8.00 6.15 26.79
C SER A 212 -8.82 4.99 27.34
N ALA A 213 -8.21 3.81 27.51
CA ALA A 213 -8.83 2.64 28.14
C ALA A 213 -8.77 2.68 29.68
N GLY A 214 -8.26 3.75 30.29
CA GLY A 214 -8.19 3.94 31.74
C GLY A 214 -6.97 3.28 32.41
N ILE A 215 -5.96 2.88 31.65
CA ILE A 215 -4.71 2.36 32.23
C ILE A 215 -3.95 3.53 32.85
N LEU A 216 -3.75 3.45 34.17
CA LEU A 216 -3.03 4.49 34.91
C LEU A 216 -1.52 4.37 34.66
N PRO A 217 -0.82 5.50 34.42
CA PRO A 217 0.61 5.47 34.18
C PRO A 217 1.39 5.05 35.43
N ASP A 218 2.38 4.21 35.22
CA ASP A 218 3.44 3.89 36.18
C ASP A 218 4.70 4.71 35.84
N ARG A 219 5.54 4.95 36.85
CA ARG A 219 6.83 5.64 36.74
C ARG A 219 7.95 4.86 37.42
N THR A 220 7.65 3.64 37.87
CA THR A 220 8.63 2.75 38.48
C THR A 220 9.26 1.89 37.40
N ASP A 221 10.59 1.92 37.31
CA ASP A 221 11.30 1.10 36.34
C ASP A 221 11.01 -0.39 36.62
N ALA A 222 10.53 -1.10 35.60
CA ALA A 222 10.35 -2.53 35.71
C ALA A 222 11.71 -3.22 35.86
N SER A 223 11.99 -3.76 37.04
CA SER A 223 13.21 -4.53 37.28
C SER A 223 13.08 -5.92 36.65
N ALA A 224 13.94 -6.21 35.68
CA ALA A 224 14.13 -7.56 35.17
C ALA A 224 15.64 -7.88 35.18
N PRO A 225 16.04 -9.08 35.64
CA PRO A 225 17.42 -9.51 35.48
C PRO A 225 17.74 -9.61 33.98
N SER A 226 19.00 -9.35 33.63
CA SER A 226 19.45 -9.58 32.26
C SER A 226 19.19 -11.02 31.87
N SER A 227 18.66 -11.22 30.67
CA SER A 227 18.39 -12.56 30.13
C SER A 227 19.60 -13.13 29.38
N ASN A 228 19.45 -14.37 28.91
CA ASN A 228 20.36 -15.04 27.99
C ASN A 228 19.85 -15.00 26.53
N TYR A 229 19.03 -14.00 26.15
CA TYR A 229 18.50 -13.86 24.78
C TYR A 229 19.58 -14.11 23.73
N SER A 230 19.27 -14.91 22.71
CA SER A 230 20.15 -15.09 21.56
C SER A 230 19.42 -14.79 20.27
N LYS A 231 20.06 -14.03 19.37
CA LYS A 231 19.48 -13.77 18.05
C LYS A 231 19.59 -15.00 17.14
N HIS A 232 18.54 -15.25 16.39
CA HIS A 232 18.51 -16.24 15.31
C HIS A 232 17.99 -15.56 14.04
N THR A 233 18.90 -15.01 13.24
CA THR A 233 18.50 -14.21 12.08
C THR A 233 17.75 -15.05 11.05
N VAL A 234 16.66 -14.51 10.52
CA VAL A 234 15.79 -15.11 9.51
C VAL A 234 16.09 -14.44 8.17
N PRO A 235 16.99 -14.99 7.32
CA PRO A 235 17.60 -14.23 6.23
C PRO A 235 16.62 -13.77 5.15
N TRP A 236 15.49 -14.47 4.98
CA TRP A 236 14.52 -14.14 3.94
C TRP A 236 13.66 -12.90 4.27
N LEU A 237 13.66 -12.42 5.53
CA LEU A 237 12.90 -11.24 5.97
C LEU A 237 13.60 -9.90 5.66
N LEU A 238 14.84 -9.95 5.14
CA LEU A 238 15.59 -8.78 4.73
C LEU A 238 16.25 -9.01 3.35
N VAL A 239 15.84 -8.20 2.38
CA VAL A 239 16.47 -8.11 1.07
C VAL A 239 17.71 -7.23 1.18
N THR A 240 18.80 -7.74 0.63
CA THR A 240 20.12 -7.12 0.61
C THR A 240 20.55 -6.90 -0.84
N PRO A 241 21.57 -6.06 -1.10
CA PRO A 241 22.12 -5.91 -2.44
C PRO A 241 22.51 -7.25 -3.10
N ALA A 242 22.98 -8.20 -2.29
CA ALA A 242 23.45 -9.50 -2.77
C ALA A 242 22.33 -10.43 -3.24
N ASN A 243 21.08 -10.24 -2.77
CA ASN A 243 19.97 -11.15 -3.09
C ASN A 243 18.80 -10.47 -3.83
N LEU A 244 18.87 -9.15 -4.08
CA LEU A 244 17.81 -8.40 -4.77
C LEU A 244 17.46 -9.02 -6.14
N ASP A 245 18.46 -9.31 -6.98
CA ASP A 245 18.26 -9.92 -8.30
C ASP A 245 17.50 -11.25 -8.20
N SER A 246 17.80 -12.06 -7.19
CA SER A 246 17.13 -13.34 -6.95
C SER A 246 15.67 -13.15 -6.52
N PHE A 247 15.38 -12.15 -5.67
CA PHE A 247 14.00 -11.82 -5.29
C PHE A 247 13.21 -11.33 -6.50
N LEU A 248 13.75 -10.41 -7.29
CA LEU A 248 13.05 -9.85 -8.45
C LEU A 248 12.86 -10.85 -9.59
N ALA A 249 13.60 -11.96 -9.61
CA ALA A 249 13.42 -13.06 -10.55
C ALA A 249 12.31 -14.05 -10.16
N VAL A 250 11.80 -14.00 -8.92
CA VAL A 250 10.68 -14.85 -8.49
C VAL A 250 9.39 -14.37 -9.17
N ALA A 251 8.69 -15.29 -9.85
CA ALA A 251 7.51 -14.96 -10.64
C ALA A 251 6.38 -14.31 -9.83
N ASP A 252 6.24 -14.71 -8.56
CA ASP A 252 5.14 -14.29 -7.69
C ASP A 252 5.56 -13.23 -6.65
N VAL A 253 6.52 -12.35 -6.97
CA VAL A 253 6.89 -11.21 -6.13
C VAL A 253 6.08 -9.97 -6.52
N GLN A 254 5.44 -9.36 -5.52
CA GLN A 254 4.77 -8.07 -5.62
C GLN A 254 5.54 -7.02 -4.83
N ILE A 255 5.89 -5.92 -5.50
CA ILE A 255 6.78 -4.91 -4.95
C ILE A 255 5.93 -3.75 -4.44
N LEU A 256 6.06 -3.40 -3.17
CA LEU A 256 5.23 -2.41 -2.51
C LEU A 256 6.10 -1.24 -2.01
N ASP A 257 5.74 -0.02 -2.42
CA ASP A 257 6.38 1.21 -1.97
C ASP A 257 5.56 1.84 -0.85
N ALA A 258 6.16 1.97 0.33
CA ALA A 258 5.49 2.52 1.51
C ALA A 258 5.63 4.05 1.65
N ARG A 259 6.45 4.69 0.79
CA ARG A 259 6.67 6.14 0.83
C ARG A 259 5.44 6.90 0.34
N ASP A 260 5.45 8.21 0.53
CA ASP A 260 4.40 9.05 -0.02
C ASP A 260 4.35 9.00 -1.56
N PHE A 261 3.24 9.47 -2.11
CA PHE A 261 2.99 9.41 -3.54
C PHE A 261 3.94 10.30 -4.36
N ALA A 262 4.46 11.39 -3.77
CA ALA A 262 5.39 12.28 -4.45
C ALA A 262 6.76 11.59 -4.64
N ASP A 263 7.26 10.96 -3.58
CA ASP A 263 8.49 10.15 -3.60
C ASP A 263 8.39 8.97 -4.58
N PHE A 264 7.27 8.24 -4.56
CA PHE A 264 6.98 7.18 -5.53
C PHE A 264 6.95 7.71 -6.98
N GLY A 265 6.39 8.92 -7.15
CA GLY A 265 6.34 9.61 -8.44
C GLY A 265 7.72 10.00 -8.97
N MET A 266 8.65 10.40 -8.09
CA MET A 266 10.02 10.77 -8.48
C MET A 266 10.85 9.56 -8.88
N ASN A 267 10.85 8.50 -8.07
CA ASN A 267 11.56 7.26 -8.35
C ASN A 267 10.88 6.06 -7.68
N ARG A 268 11.14 4.86 -8.19
CA ARG A 268 10.59 3.60 -7.67
C ARG A 268 11.50 2.43 -7.99
N LEU A 269 11.41 1.36 -7.20
CA LEU A 269 12.28 0.19 -7.37
C LEU A 269 12.11 -0.47 -8.73
N THR A 270 10.88 -0.57 -9.25
CA THR A 270 10.58 -1.02 -10.62
C THR A 270 9.32 -0.34 -11.14
N ASN A 271 9.01 -0.47 -12.43
CA ASN A 271 7.70 -0.05 -12.97
C ASN A 271 6.51 -0.87 -12.45
N ALA A 272 6.75 -2.03 -11.82
CA ALA A 272 5.73 -2.86 -11.20
C ALA A 272 5.47 -2.51 -9.73
N SER A 273 6.20 -1.55 -9.15
CA SER A 273 6.00 -1.12 -7.77
C SER A 273 4.59 -0.56 -7.56
N ILE A 274 3.92 -1.01 -6.49
CA ILE A 274 2.57 -0.59 -6.10
C ILE A 274 2.69 0.35 -4.88
N PRO A 275 2.22 1.61 -4.95
CA PRO A 275 2.29 2.51 -3.81
C PRO A 275 1.22 2.16 -2.77
N LEU A 276 1.59 2.00 -1.52
CA LEU A 276 0.65 1.70 -0.42
C LEU A 276 1.17 2.34 0.88
N THR A 277 0.59 3.48 1.24
CA THR A 277 1.12 4.33 2.33
C THR A 277 0.48 3.99 3.67
N ALA A 278 1.09 4.42 4.78
CA ALA A 278 0.54 4.23 6.12
C ALA A 278 -0.87 4.84 6.27
N GLU A 279 -1.15 5.97 5.63
CA GLU A 279 -2.48 6.62 5.61
C GLU A 279 -3.58 5.75 4.97
N ASN A 280 -3.19 4.76 4.15
CA ASN A 280 -4.14 3.80 3.60
C ASN A 280 -4.51 2.70 4.62
N LEU A 281 -3.68 2.49 5.64
CA LEU A 281 -3.72 1.33 6.53
C LEU A 281 -4.21 1.66 7.95
N TYR A 282 -4.03 2.91 8.37
CA TYR A 282 -4.36 3.38 9.72
C TYR A 282 -5.42 4.49 9.68
N ASP A 283 -6.29 4.51 10.68
CA ASP A 283 -7.12 5.66 11.04
C ASP A 283 -6.50 6.27 12.32
N ASP A 284 -5.83 7.40 12.15
CA ASP A 284 -4.94 8.00 13.14
C ASP A 284 -3.86 7.00 13.61
N SER A 285 -3.90 6.56 14.87
CA SER A 285 -2.95 5.59 15.44
C SER A 285 -3.46 4.14 15.42
N LYS A 286 -4.71 3.91 15.02
CA LYS A 286 -5.33 2.59 15.02
C LYS A 286 -5.32 1.97 13.64
N ILE A 287 -5.16 0.64 13.60
CA ILE A 287 -5.22 -0.09 12.34
C ILE A 287 -6.67 -0.13 11.86
N ARG A 288 -6.89 0.10 10.56
CA ARG A 288 -8.20 -0.07 9.93
C ARG A 288 -8.69 -1.50 10.05
N ASP A 289 -10.00 -1.66 10.19
CA ASP A 289 -10.61 -2.97 10.34
C ASP A 289 -10.25 -3.94 9.20
N ALA A 290 -10.27 -5.23 9.52
CA ALA A 290 -9.82 -6.28 8.61
C ALA A 290 -10.60 -6.34 7.29
N ALA A 291 -11.89 -5.97 7.27
CA ALA A 291 -12.68 -5.97 6.04
C ALA A 291 -12.26 -4.83 5.11
N THR A 292 -12.07 -3.62 5.67
CA THR A 292 -11.55 -2.45 4.93
C THR A 292 -10.17 -2.73 4.35
N LEU A 293 -9.28 -3.36 5.13
CA LEU A 293 -7.95 -3.74 4.64
C LEU A 293 -8.02 -4.86 3.60
N GLU A 294 -8.83 -5.90 3.78
CA GLU A 294 -8.96 -6.99 2.81
C GLU A 294 -9.43 -6.44 1.44
N ASP A 295 -10.42 -5.55 1.46
CA ASP A 295 -10.92 -4.87 0.27
C ASP A 295 -9.86 -3.95 -0.38
N LEU A 296 -9.13 -3.15 0.41
CA LEU A 296 -8.02 -2.33 -0.07
C LEU A 296 -6.95 -3.19 -0.78
N LEU A 297 -6.44 -4.22 -0.11
CA LEU A 297 -5.36 -5.07 -0.62
C LEU A 297 -5.80 -5.85 -1.87
N ASN A 298 -7.05 -6.31 -1.91
CA ASN A 298 -7.64 -6.96 -3.09
C ASN A 298 -7.75 -6.00 -4.28
N ARG A 299 -8.20 -4.76 -4.08
CA ARG A 299 -8.25 -3.74 -5.15
C ARG A 299 -6.87 -3.38 -5.70
N ARG A 300 -5.83 -3.49 -4.88
CA ARG A 300 -4.43 -3.34 -5.33
C ARG A 300 -3.87 -4.60 -6.00
N GLY A 301 -4.66 -5.68 -6.08
CA GLY A 301 -4.29 -6.92 -6.76
C GLY A 301 -3.29 -7.78 -5.99
N LEU A 302 -3.22 -7.65 -4.66
CA LEU A 302 -2.27 -8.44 -3.86
C LEU A 302 -2.72 -9.91 -3.73
N ASP A 303 -1.79 -10.83 -3.95
CA ASP A 303 -1.98 -12.28 -3.82
C ASP A 303 -1.28 -12.80 -2.56
N LYS A 304 -2.04 -13.45 -1.67
CA LYS A 304 -1.52 -14.06 -0.43
C LYS A 304 -0.55 -15.23 -0.67
N LYS A 305 -0.55 -15.82 -1.87
CA LYS A 305 0.40 -16.89 -2.24
C LYS A 305 1.77 -16.34 -2.64
N GLY A 306 1.83 -15.10 -3.11
CA GLY A 306 3.05 -14.44 -3.51
C GLY A 306 3.87 -13.89 -2.34
N ILE A 307 5.03 -13.34 -2.67
CA ILE A 307 5.89 -12.62 -1.73
C ILE A 307 5.63 -11.13 -1.89
N GLN A 308 5.39 -10.43 -0.80
CA GLN A 308 5.28 -8.97 -0.79
C GLN A 308 6.63 -8.35 -0.39
N LEU A 309 7.38 -7.84 -1.36
CA LEU A 309 8.62 -7.11 -1.13
C LEU A 309 8.29 -5.65 -0.80
N VAL A 310 8.48 -5.25 0.47
CA VAL A 310 8.14 -3.91 0.96
C VAL A 310 9.40 -3.06 1.07
N TYR A 311 9.39 -1.84 0.54
CA TYR A 311 10.49 -0.87 0.67
C TYR A 311 9.98 0.53 0.98
N GLY A 312 10.91 1.45 1.28
CA GLY A 312 10.57 2.81 1.68
C GLY A 312 10.60 3.00 3.20
N THR A 313 11.68 2.55 3.83
CA THR A 313 11.87 2.75 5.28
C THR A 313 12.04 4.24 5.58
N PRO A 314 11.45 4.75 6.69
CA PRO A 314 10.85 3.97 7.79
C PRO A 314 9.39 3.50 7.57
N GLN A 315 8.62 4.09 6.66
CA GLN A 315 7.19 3.79 6.46
C GLN A 315 6.93 2.31 6.13
N ALA A 316 7.92 1.66 5.50
CA ALA A 316 7.88 0.24 5.15
C ALA A 316 7.63 -0.70 6.34
N TYR A 317 8.05 -0.34 7.57
CA TYR A 317 7.84 -1.20 8.73
C TYR A 317 6.35 -1.35 9.07
N SER A 318 5.58 -0.25 9.00
CA SER A 318 4.13 -0.28 9.27
C SER A 318 3.38 -1.07 8.21
N LEU A 319 3.73 -0.90 6.94
CA LEU A 319 3.15 -1.69 5.86
C LEU A 319 3.51 -3.19 6.00
N PHE A 320 4.77 -3.51 6.32
CA PHE A 320 5.19 -4.88 6.60
C PHE A 320 4.33 -5.50 7.71
N TYR A 321 4.14 -4.81 8.83
CA TYR A 321 3.34 -5.31 9.94
C TYR A 321 1.88 -5.57 9.54
N VAL A 322 1.23 -4.64 8.85
CA VAL A 322 -0.16 -4.79 8.42
C VAL A 322 -0.32 -5.95 7.43
N LEU A 323 0.63 -6.14 6.52
CA LEU A 323 0.61 -7.30 5.61
C LEU A 323 0.69 -8.62 6.39
N ARG A 324 1.58 -8.72 7.39
CA ARG A 324 1.69 -9.90 8.25
C ARG A 324 0.40 -10.14 9.04
N LEU A 325 -0.21 -9.10 9.60
CA LEU A 325 -1.50 -9.15 10.28
C LEU A 325 -2.63 -9.65 9.36
N MET A 326 -2.59 -9.28 8.09
CA MET A 326 -3.53 -9.70 7.04
C MET A 326 -3.19 -11.07 6.41
N GLY A 327 -2.15 -11.76 6.92
CA GLY A 327 -1.76 -13.10 6.50
C GLY A 327 -0.96 -13.16 5.20
N TYR A 328 -0.34 -12.05 4.78
CA TYR A 328 0.53 -11.98 3.61
C TYR A 328 1.97 -12.36 3.94
N ASN A 329 2.70 -12.86 2.93
CA ASN A 329 4.10 -13.22 3.06
C ASN A 329 5.01 -12.02 2.75
N ALA A 330 5.10 -11.08 3.69
CA ALA A 330 5.92 -9.89 3.52
C ALA A 330 7.40 -10.12 3.85
N THR A 331 8.28 -9.44 3.10
CA THR A 331 9.71 -9.25 3.37
C THR A 331 10.08 -7.77 3.18
N LEU A 332 11.20 -7.33 3.75
CA LEU A 332 11.59 -5.93 3.76
C LEU A 332 12.85 -5.68 2.94
N LEU A 333 12.91 -4.56 2.22
CA LEU A 333 14.12 -3.95 1.68
C LEU A 333 14.37 -2.65 2.47
N GLU A 334 15.39 -2.67 3.33
CA GLU A 334 15.73 -1.54 4.19
C GLU A 334 16.67 -0.55 3.49
N GLY A 335 16.40 0.75 3.66
CA GLY A 335 17.22 1.84 3.15
C GLY A 335 16.91 2.26 1.72
N ASP A 336 17.85 3.01 1.15
CA ASP A 336 17.73 3.74 -0.12
C ASP A 336 18.74 3.30 -1.17
N TRP A 337 19.65 2.38 -0.85
CA TRP A 337 20.70 1.86 -1.75
C TRP A 337 20.13 1.27 -3.05
N TRP A 338 18.88 0.85 -3.04
CA TRP A 338 18.19 0.33 -4.21
C TRP A 338 18.06 1.38 -5.33
N GLN A 339 18.07 2.68 -5.00
CA GLN A 339 17.98 3.77 -5.96
C GLN A 339 19.16 3.81 -6.93
N GLU A 340 20.30 3.22 -6.54
CA GLU A 340 21.53 3.13 -7.35
C GLU A 340 21.64 1.79 -8.12
N THR A 341 20.58 0.98 -8.11
CA THR A 341 20.55 -0.30 -8.82
C THR A 341 20.01 -0.16 -10.25
N LYS A 342 20.31 -1.14 -11.10
CA LYS A 342 19.79 -1.23 -12.49
C LYS A 342 18.25 -1.33 -12.58
N TRP A 343 17.59 -1.65 -11.48
CA TRP A 343 16.14 -1.84 -11.42
C TRP A 343 15.41 -0.52 -11.21
N ALA A 344 16.03 0.40 -10.49
CA ALA A 344 15.42 1.68 -10.13
C ALA A 344 14.98 2.45 -11.36
N VAL A 345 13.73 2.89 -11.33
CA VAL A 345 13.14 3.77 -12.33
C VAL A 345 13.11 5.18 -11.75
N ARG A 346 13.63 6.15 -12.49
CA ARG A 346 13.57 7.58 -12.15
C ARG A 346 12.74 8.29 -13.20
N ASN A 347 11.73 9.05 -12.77
CA ASN A 347 10.83 9.78 -13.69
C ASN A 347 11.25 11.24 -13.90
N VAL A 348 12.41 11.65 -13.39
CA VAL A 348 12.94 13.01 -13.56
C VAL A 348 14.22 12.98 -14.39
N ARG A 349 14.23 13.82 -15.43
CA ARG A 349 15.40 14.21 -16.23
C ARG A 349 16.23 15.27 -15.52
#